data_AF-G0SH52-F1
#
_entry.id   AF-G0SH52-F1
#
_cell.length_a   1.000
_cell.length_b   1.000
_cell.length_c   1.000
_cell.angle_alpha   90.00
_cell.angle_beta   90.00
_cell.angle_gamma   90.00
#
_symmetry.space_group_name_H-M   'P 1'
#
loop_
_entity.id
_entity.type
_entity.pdbx_description
1 polymer ?
#
loop_
_entity_poly.entity_id
_entity_poly.type
_entity_poly.pdbx_seq_one_letter_code
_entity_poly.pdbx_strand_id
1 'polypeptide(L)'
;MLTANCRTTTGQYKCSKLDLNNCIKNSYGRLQEDPTGSGPHFGDPNQCLECSNNSPSNGLTIGITPALLWCKCNPGTGAAQASWPTAIFDLNTVVTNRNGVLECFKSKGTSC
;
A
#
# COMPACT_ATOMS: atom_id res chain seq x y z
N MET A 1 5.94 -3.73 1.59
CA MET A 1 5.20 -4.97 1.91
C MET A 1 4.09 -4.63 2.90
N LEU A 2 2.85 -5.02 2.59
CA LEU A 2 1.69 -4.89 3.48
C LEU A 2 1.38 -6.26 4.10
N THR A 3 1.21 -6.32 5.41
CA THR A 3 0.84 -7.55 6.12
C THR A 3 -0.45 -7.31 6.90
N ALA A 4 -1.41 -8.21 6.80
CA ALA A 4 -2.67 -8.12 7.55
C ALA A 4 -3.28 -9.50 7.86
N ASN A 5 -3.99 -9.57 8.98
CA ASN A 5 -4.90 -10.68 9.25
C ASN A 5 -6.24 -10.42 8.54
N CYS A 6 -6.55 -11.25 7.56
CA CYS A 6 -7.67 -11.09 6.64
C CYS A 6 -8.77 -12.09 6.96
N ARG A 7 -10.02 -11.61 7.04
CA ARG A 7 -11.19 -12.46 7.30
C ARG A 7 -11.56 -13.28 6.07
N THR A 8 -11.78 -14.58 6.24
CA THR A 8 -12.29 -15.49 5.22
C THR A 8 -13.82 -15.37 5.08
N THR A 9 -14.40 -15.97 4.05
CA THR A 9 -15.86 -16.05 3.88
C THR A 9 -16.54 -16.85 5.00
N THR A 10 -15.81 -17.77 5.64
CA THR A 10 -16.25 -18.54 6.83
C THR A 10 -16.05 -17.79 8.14
N GLY A 11 -15.49 -16.58 8.11
CA GLY A 11 -15.27 -15.74 9.28
C GLY A 11 -13.99 -16.03 10.07
N GLN A 12 -13.17 -17.00 9.64
CA GLN A 12 -11.83 -17.23 10.19
C GLN A 12 -10.86 -16.14 9.74
N TYR A 13 -9.73 -15.99 10.42
CA TYR A 13 -8.67 -15.07 10.00
C TYR A 13 -7.47 -15.82 9.47
N LYS A 14 -6.91 -15.34 8.36
CA LYS A 14 -5.65 -15.82 7.79
C LYS A 14 -4.68 -14.66 7.66
N CYS A 15 -3.43 -14.87 8.04
CA CYS A 15 -2.40 -13.87 7.78
C CYS A 15 -2.06 -13.87 6.29
N SER A 16 -2.05 -12.68 5.69
CA SER A 16 -1.67 -12.47 4.30
C SER A 16 -0.69 -11.31 4.17
N LYS A 17 0.31 -11.48 3.30
CA LYS A 17 1.30 -10.47 2.92
C LYS A 17 1.20 -10.14 1.44
N LEU A 18 1.19 -8.86 1.10
CA LEU A 18 1.02 -8.35 -0.26
C LEU A 18 2.12 -7.33 -0.57
N ASP A 19 2.78 -7.51 -1.72
CA ASP A 19 3.67 -6.50 -2.25
C ASP A 19 2.85 -5.40 -2.94
N LEU A 20 2.96 -4.17 -2.45
CA LEU A 20 2.25 -3.01 -2.96
C LEU A 20 2.97 -2.33 -4.13
N ASN A 21 4.22 -2.71 -4.44
CA ASN A 21 4.99 -2.06 -5.50
C ASN A 21 4.32 -2.15 -6.88
N ASN A 22 3.59 -3.23 -7.13
CA ASN A 22 2.82 -3.42 -8.36
C ASN A 22 1.43 -2.79 -8.35
N CYS A 23 1.12 -2.01 -7.31
CA CYS A 23 -0.22 -1.48 -7.06
C CYS A 23 -0.24 0.01 -6.75
N ILE A 24 0.86 0.54 -6.24
CA ILE A 24 1.00 1.95 -5.89
C ILE A 24 2.33 2.45 -6.44
N LYS A 25 2.27 3.60 -7.10
CA LYS A 25 3.43 4.30 -7.63
C LYS A 25 3.58 5.69 -7.04
N ASN A 26 4.79 6.20 -7.08
CA ASN A 26 5.04 7.63 -6.96
C ASN A 26 4.70 8.33 -8.27
N SER A 27 3.99 9.44 -8.17
CA SER A 27 3.61 10.34 -9.25
C SER A 27 3.87 11.77 -8.80
N TYR A 28 5.09 12.25 -9.07
CA TYR A 28 5.54 13.60 -8.75
C TYR A 28 5.27 14.01 -7.29
N GLY A 29 5.67 13.15 -6.34
CA GLY A 29 5.55 13.42 -4.91
C GLY A 29 4.18 13.10 -4.34
N ARG A 30 3.33 12.40 -5.10
CA ARG A 30 2.03 11.89 -4.69
C ARG A 30 1.98 10.38 -4.91
N LEU A 31 1.28 9.68 -4.03
CA LEU A 31 0.98 8.27 -4.24
C LEU A 31 -0.26 8.13 -5.12
N GLN A 32 -0.20 7.21 -6.08
CA GLN A 32 -1.29 6.91 -7.00
C GLN A 32 -1.38 5.42 -7.23
N GLU A 33 -2.57 4.97 -7.62
CA GLU A 33 -2.80 3.63 -8.13
C GLU A 33 -1.89 3.33 -9.33
N ASP A 34 -1.40 2.09 -9.42
CA ASP A 34 -0.63 1.59 -10.56
C ASP A 34 -1.22 0.30 -11.15
N PRO A 35 -2.33 0.38 -11.90
CA PRO A 35 -3.01 -0.81 -12.45
C PRO A 35 -2.14 -1.66 -13.37
N THR A 36 -1.09 -1.08 -13.97
CA THR A 36 -0.17 -1.78 -14.87
C THR A 36 1.11 -2.26 -14.16
N GLY A 37 1.37 -1.83 -12.93
CA GLY A 37 2.60 -2.12 -12.18
C GLY A 37 3.88 -1.59 -12.83
N SER A 38 3.76 -0.64 -13.76
CA SER A 38 4.87 -0.14 -14.59
C SER A 38 5.39 1.22 -14.16
N GLY A 39 4.74 1.84 -13.17
CA GLY A 39 5.15 3.14 -12.65
C GLY A 39 6.38 3.06 -11.75
N PRO A 40 6.91 4.22 -11.32
CA PRO A 40 7.97 4.26 -10.33
C PRO A 40 7.42 3.71 -9.00
N HIS A 41 7.86 2.53 -8.61
CA HIS A 41 7.33 1.83 -7.44
C HIS A 41 7.59 2.65 -6.18
N PHE A 42 6.56 2.85 -5.35
CA PHE A 42 6.71 3.66 -4.15
C PHE A 42 7.73 3.07 -3.16
N GLY A 43 7.93 1.75 -3.18
CA GLY A 43 8.90 1.07 -2.33
C GLY A 43 10.36 1.28 -2.74
N ASP A 44 10.64 1.90 -3.89
CA ASP A 44 12.00 2.24 -4.29
C ASP A 44 12.53 3.42 -3.46
N PRO A 45 13.75 3.35 -2.91
CA PRO A 45 14.30 4.40 -2.04
C PRO A 45 14.54 5.75 -2.74
N ASN A 46 14.58 5.74 -4.08
CA ASN A 46 14.66 6.95 -4.91
C ASN A 46 13.29 7.55 -5.23
N GLN A 47 12.20 6.85 -4.90
CA GLN A 47 10.82 7.24 -5.19
C GLN A 47 10.09 7.67 -3.93
N CYS A 48 10.08 6.86 -2.88
CA CYS A 48 9.57 7.27 -1.59
C CYS A 48 10.38 6.69 -0.43
N LEU A 49 10.27 7.32 0.72
CA LEU A 49 10.95 6.96 1.97
C LEU A 49 10.03 7.21 3.17
N GLU A 50 10.40 6.68 4.32
CA GLU A 50 9.63 6.80 5.58
C GLU A 50 8.16 6.35 5.43
N CYS A 51 7.92 5.33 4.62
CA CYS A 51 6.57 4.80 4.41
C CYS A 51 6.06 4.05 5.64
N SER A 52 4.88 4.43 6.13
CA SER A 52 4.20 3.78 7.26
C SER A 52 2.70 3.75 7.04
N ASN A 53 2.06 2.69 7.53
CA ASN A 53 0.62 2.55 7.59
C ASN A 53 0.15 2.27 9.03
N ASN A 54 0.78 2.90 10.04
CA ASN A 54 0.53 2.64 11.47
C ASN A 54 -0.90 3.07 11.95
N SER A 55 -1.92 2.36 11.46
CA SER A 55 -3.19 1.91 12.05
C SER A 55 -3.96 1.14 10.96
N PRO A 56 -4.37 -0.14 11.17
CA PRO A 56 -5.13 -0.53 12.35
C PRO A 56 -4.67 -1.84 13.02
N SER A 57 -4.74 -1.84 14.35
CA SER A 57 -4.38 -2.94 15.26
C SER A 57 -5.25 -4.21 15.16
N ASN A 58 -6.11 -4.34 14.14
CA ASN A 58 -7.03 -5.46 13.96
C ASN A 58 -7.39 -5.67 12.48
N GLY A 59 -6.42 -6.11 11.66
CA GLY A 59 -6.67 -6.56 10.28
C GLY A 59 -7.17 -5.48 9.31
N LEU A 60 -6.95 -5.69 8.01
CA LEU A 60 -7.55 -4.83 6.99
C LEU A 60 -9.04 -5.19 6.88
N THR A 61 -9.88 -4.50 7.66
CA THR A 61 -11.33 -4.60 7.52
C THR A 61 -11.79 -3.55 6.53
N ILE A 62 -11.85 -3.92 5.26
CA ILE A 62 -12.28 -3.05 4.18
C ILE A 62 -13.73 -2.63 4.46
N GLY A 63 -13.93 -1.34 4.74
CA GLY A 63 -15.26 -0.74 4.88
C GLY A 63 -15.61 -0.09 6.22
N ILE A 64 -14.72 -0.04 7.22
CA ILE A 64 -15.06 0.59 8.53
C ILE A 64 -14.13 1.73 8.95
N THR A 65 -12.87 1.76 8.50
CA THR A 65 -11.94 2.89 8.68
C THR A 65 -10.94 2.96 7.51
N PRO A 66 -10.44 4.16 7.14
CA PRO A 66 -9.45 4.28 6.08
C PRO A 66 -8.11 3.67 6.51
N ALA A 67 -7.58 2.77 5.69
CA ALA A 67 -6.26 2.18 5.88
C ALA A 67 -5.24 3.07 5.15
N LEU A 68 -4.83 4.16 5.81
CA LEU A 68 -3.98 5.15 5.17
C LEU A 68 -2.50 4.71 5.16
N LEU A 69 -1.83 4.99 4.05
CA LEU A 69 -0.39 4.89 3.84
C LEU A 69 0.18 6.30 3.74
N TRP A 70 1.16 6.60 4.58
CA TRP A 70 1.91 7.84 4.56
C TRP A 70 3.33 7.55 4.09
N CYS A 71 3.86 8.36 3.19
CA CYS A 71 5.25 8.28 2.71
C CYS A 71 5.77 9.70 2.44
N LYS A 72 7.08 9.92 2.47
CA LYS A 72 7.71 11.08 1.81
C LYS A 72 8.13 10.68 0.40
N CYS A 73 7.62 11.35 -0.62
CA CYS A 73 7.82 10.92 -2.01
C CYS A 73 8.53 11.98 -2.86
N ASN A 74 9.39 11.52 -3.76
CA ASN A 74 10.18 12.34 -4.65
C ASN A 74 9.27 13.13 -5.62
N PRO A 75 9.28 14.48 -5.58
CA PRO A 75 8.48 15.29 -6.49
C PRO A 75 9.05 15.38 -7.90
N GLY A 76 10.24 14.82 -8.17
CA GLY A 76 10.90 14.87 -9.47
C GLY A 76 11.61 16.20 -9.75
N THR A 77 11.82 17.03 -8.72
CA THR A 77 12.40 18.38 -8.87
C THR A 77 13.90 18.45 -8.58
N GLY A 78 14.53 17.34 -8.19
CA GLY A 78 15.92 17.32 -7.71
C GLY A 78 16.10 17.82 -6.28
N ALA A 79 15.01 18.08 -5.55
CA ALA A 79 15.06 18.45 -4.13
C ALA A 79 15.67 17.34 -3.27
N ALA A 80 16.41 17.73 -2.23
CA ALA A 80 16.95 16.81 -1.24
C ALA A 80 15.82 15.99 -0.57
N GLN A 81 16.13 14.73 -0.22
CA GLN A 81 15.19 13.80 0.41
C GLN A 81 14.49 14.36 1.65
N ALA A 82 15.19 15.16 2.46
CA ALA A 82 14.63 15.81 3.64
C ALA A 82 13.48 16.80 3.32
N SER A 83 13.42 17.30 2.09
CA SER A 83 12.43 18.27 1.62
C SER A 83 11.31 17.64 0.78
N TRP A 84 11.28 16.31 0.66
CA TRP A 84 10.22 15.63 -0.09
C TRP A 84 8.87 15.79 0.63
N PRO A 85 7.79 16.08 -0.12
CA PRO A 85 6.47 16.22 0.46
C PRO A 85 5.95 14.89 1.02
N THR A 86 5.11 14.98 2.04
CA THR A 86 4.33 13.84 2.52
C THR A 86 3.20 13.55 1.53
N ALA A 87 3.21 12.33 0.98
CA ALA A 87 2.13 11.74 0.23
C ALA A 87 1.27 10.87 1.15
N ILE A 88 -0.05 10.93 0.97
CA ILE A 88 -1.04 10.15 1.72
C ILE A 88 -1.88 9.38 0.70
N PHE A 89 -2.14 8.10 0.96
CA PHE A 89 -2.93 7.23 0.11
C PHE A 89 -3.85 6.34 0.93
N ASP A 90 -5.10 6.18 0.51
CA ASP A 90 -6.02 5.22 1.15
C ASP A 90 -5.87 3.85 0.49
N LEU A 91 -5.30 2.88 1.22
CA LEU A 91 -5.08 1.53 0.73
C LEU A 91 -6.38 0.81 0.38
N ASN A 92 -7.53 1.21 0.97
CA ASN A 92 -8.82 0.60 0.64
C ASN A 92 -9.27 0.86 -0.80
N THR A 93 -8.67 1.84 -1.49
CA THR A 93 -8.97 2.13 -2.89
C THR A 93 -8.44 1.05 -3.84
N VAL A 94 -7.37 0.34 -3.44
CA VAL A 94 -6.62 -0.56 -4.33
C VAL A 94 -6.45 -1.97 -3.77
N VAL A 95 -6.46 -2.11 -2.44
CA VAL A 95 -6.28 -3.39 -1.75
C VAL A 95 -7.63 -3.98 -1.39
N THR A 96 -7.84 -5.21 -1.80
CA THR A 96 -9.03 -6.01 -1.48
C THR A 96 -8.66 -7.25 -0.66
N ASN A 97 -9.59 -7.73 0.18
CA ASN A 97 -9.46 -9.01 0.85
C ASN A 97 -10.38 -10.02 0.15
N ARG A 98 -9.80 -10.99 -0.55
CA ARG A 98 -10.51 -12.10 -1.18
C ARG A 98 -10.31 -13.37 -0.36
N ASN A 99 -11.31 -13.68 0.47
CA ASN A 99 -11.36 -14.91 1.27
C ASN A 99 -10.09 -15.18 2.11
N GLY A 100 -9.58 -14.15 2.80
CA GLY A 100 -8.39 -14.24 3.64
C GLY A 100 -7.07 -13.98 2.89
N VAL A 101 -7.11 -13.59 1.63
CA VAL A 101 -5.94 -13.25 0.82
C VAL A 101 -6.04 -11.79 0.37
N LEU A 102 -5.00 -11.01 0.64
CA LEU A 102 -4.90 -9.64 0.12
C LEU A 102 -4.68 -9.68 -1.39
N GLU A 103 -5.35 -8.81 -2.15
CA GLU A 103 -5.17 -8.68 -3.60
C GLU A 103 -5.19 -7.22 -4.02
N CYS A 104 -4.39 -6.85 -5.02
CA CYS A 104 -4.46 -5.57 -5.68
C CYS A 104 -4.10 -5.72 -7.16
N PHE A 105 -4.96 -5.25 -8.06
CA PHE A 105 -4.84 -5.45 -9.51
C PHE A 105 -4.43 -6.87 -9.91
N LYS A 106 -3.22 -7.04 -10.45
CA LYS A 106 -2.66 -8.32 -10.89
C LYS A 106 -1.83 -9.04 -9.82
N SER A 107 -1.66 -8.42 -8.64
CA SER A 107 -0.88 -8.96 -7.54
C SER A 107 -1.77 -9.63 -6.50
N LYS A 108 -1.29 -10.79 -6.04
CA LYS A 108 -1.94 -11.57 -4.99
C LYS A 108 -0.99 -11.74 -3.82
N GLY A 109 -1.57 -11.64 -2.64
CA GLY A 109 -0.88 -11.88 -1.39
C GLY A 109 -0.56 -13.36 -1.23
N THR A 110 0.44 -13.61 -0.40
CA THR A 110 0.84 -14.94 0.04
C THR A 110 0.59 -15.07 1.53
N SER A 111 0.72 -16.27 2.09
CA SER A 111 0.69 -16.43 3.54
C SER A 111 1.88 -15.70 4.17
N CYS A 112 1.63 -15.11 5.33
CA CYS A 112 2.69 -14.97 6.32
C CYS A 112 3.10 -16.38 6.75
#